data_AF-A0A382HC70-F1
#
_entry.id   AF-A0A382HC70-F1
#
_cell.length_a   1.000
_cell.length_b   1.000
_cell.length_c   1.000
_cell.angle_alpha   90.00
_cell.angle_beta   90.00
_cell.angle_gamma   90.00
#
_symmetry.space_group_name_H-M   'P 1'
#
loop_
_entity.id
_entity.type
_entity.pdbx_description
1 polymer ?
#
loop_
_entity_poly.entity_id
_entity_poly.type
_entity_poly.pdbx_seq_one_letter_code
_entity_poly.pdbx_strand_id
1 'polypeptide(L)'
;MTWSSRSQTRTLEVNINSLCNCFPVPNNNPRIPVMQLQYSAVGIQNQSTMATSRADYMKDLERLAKSIGFAVWNCSLDLPVRLVAISEGGIGGWALGGGEEHLRIYQNIVPEIDGPESQFLGDIAREMNTYIVAQMVCKDPEFIENKIFNIAFIIDPNGDIIHKHYKTAFYQYEPNVAPSDIWEHYLEQYGNDPIALHEAIWPVAKTEIGNIGTLICAEGSFPEAARGLAMNGA
;
A
#
# COMPACT_ATOMS: atom_id res chain seq x y z
N MET A 1 71.13 -30.64 -44.62
CA MET A 1 71.36 -32.04 -44.22
C MET A 1 71.46 -32.11 -42.70
N THR A 2 70.92 -33.19 -42.14
CA THR A 2 71.17 -33.79 -40.81
C THR A 2 70.70 -33.06 -39.55
N TRP A 3 69.64 -33.64 -38.96
CA TRP A 3 69.37 -33.74 -37.53
C TRP A 3 70.50 -34.46 -36.78
N SER A 4 70.78 -34.10 -35.52
CA SER A 4 70.72 -35.04 -34.38
C SER A 4 70.87 -34.31 -33.03
N SER A 5 70.42 -35.02 -31.99
CA SER A 5 70.10 -34.66 -30.61
C SER A 5 71.28 -34.28 -29.70
N ARG A 6 70.96 -33.62 -28.56
CA ARG A 6 71.51 -33.96 -27.23
C ARG A 6 70.70 -33.36 -26.09
N SER A 7 70.61 -34.18 -25.04
CA SER A 7 69.95 -34.00 -23.76
C SER A 7 70.68 -33.04 -22.82
N GLN A 8 69.93 -32.40 -21.91
CA GLN A 8 70.41 -32.11 -20.56
C GLN A 8 69.23 -32.00 -19.58
N THR A 9 69.28 -32.88 -18.58
CA THR A 9 68.47 -32.95 -17.37
C THR A 9 68.72 -31.75 -16.46
N ARG A 10 67.69 -31.22 -15.80
CA ARG A 10 67.84 -30.58 -14.48
C ARG A 10 66.55 -30.69 -13.65
N THR A 11 66.77 -31.11 -12.42
CA THR A 11 65.86 -31.48 -11.35
C THR A 11 65.20 -30.25 -10.71
N LEU A 12 64.00 -30.46 -10.17
CA LEU A 12 63.14 -29.51 -9.47
C LEU A 12 63.75 -28.99 -8.17
N GLU A 13 63.62 -27.68 -7.92
CA GLU A 13 63.55 -27.11 -6.57
C GLU A 13 62.25 -26.31 -6.45
N VAL A 14 61.41 -26.71 -5.48
CA VAL A 14 60.14 -26.07 -5.15
C VAL A 14 60.41 -24.94 -4.16
N ASN A 15 60.08 -23.70 -4.50
CA ASN A 15 60.15 -22.57 -3.58
C ASN A 15 58.78 -22.37 -2.89
N ILE A 16 58.75 -22.56 -1.58
CA ILE A 16 57.55 -22.61 -0.72
C ILE A 16 56.97 -21.22 -0.39
N ASN A 17 57.56 -20.12 -0.88
CA ASN A 17 57.17 -18.76 -0.46
C ASN A 17 56.08 -18.05 -1.29
N SER A 18 55.29 -18.74 -2.13
CA SER A 18 54.24 -18.09 -2.94
C SER A 18 52.81 -18.21 -2.39
N LEU A 19 52.60 -18.73 -1.17
CA LEU A 19 51.27 -19.02 -0.62
C LEU A 19 50.87 -18.23 0.65
N CYS A 20 51.53 -17.10 0.92
CA CYS A 20 51.13 -16.20 2.01
C CYS A 20 50.88 -14.79 1.46
N ASN A 21 49.68 -14.53 0.93
CA ASN A 21 49.05 -13.19 0.88
C ASN A 21 47.65 -13.25 0.22
N CYS A 22 46.71 -13.94 0.86
CA CYS A 22 45.28 -13.85 0.53
C CYS A 22 44.44 -13.80 1.82
N PHE A 23 44.70 -12.83 2.70
CA PHE A 23 43.74 -12.46 3.74
C PHE A 23 43.30 -11.02 3.49
N PRO A 24 41.98 -10.74 3.41
CA PRO A 24 41.50 -9.38 3.25
C PRO A 24 41.84 -8.57 4.50
N VAL A 25 42.35 -7.36 4.30
CA VAL A 25 42.56 -6.38 5.36
C VAL A 25 41.19 -6.06 5.99
N PRO A 26 41.03 -6.08 7.33
CA PRO A 26 39.78 -5.71 7.95
C PRO A 26 39.46 -4.26 7.60
N ASN A 27 38.34 -4.05 6.92
CA ASN A 27 37.86 -2.72 6.57
C ASN A 27 37.30 -2.08 7.86
N ASN A 28 38.14 -1.33 8.59
CA ASN A 28 37.79 -0.60 9.81
C ASN A 28 36.97 0.67 9.53
N ASN A 29 36.01 0.60 8.60
CA ASN A 29 35.01 1.64 8.47
C ASN A 29 33.90 1.31 9.48
N PRO A 30 33.64 2.12 10.52
CA PRO A 30 32.48 1.90 11.37
C PRO A 30 31.26 2.03 10.47
N ARG A 31 30.68 0.90 10.06
CA ARG A 31 29.35 0.89 9.46
C ARG A 31 28.45 1.48 10.52
N ILE A 32 28.06 2.75 10.34
CA ILE A 32 26.90 3.31 11.02
C ILE A 32 25.82 2.24 10.80
N PRO A 33 25.25 1.63 11.85
CA PRO A 33 24.16 0.70 11.66
C PRO A 33 23.07 1.53 10.99
N VAL A 34 22.88 1.34 9.69
CA VAL A 34 21.63 1.73 9.06
C VAL A 34 20.62 0.93 9.84
N MET A 35 19.81 1.59 10.69
CA MET A 35 18.66 0.94 11.28
C MET A 35 17.81 0.49 10.11
N GLN A 36 17.93 -0.79 9.79
CA GLN A 36 17.19 -1.38 8.70
C GLN A 36 15.75 -1.45 9.19
N LEU A 37 14.88 -0.66 8.58
CA LEU A 37 13.46 -0.68 8.88
C LEU A 37 12.95 -2.11 8.64
N GLN A 38 12.51 -2.77 9.72
CA GLN A 38 12.01 -4.14 9.71
C GLN A 38 10.69 -4.19 10.48
N TYR A 39 9.65 -4.66 9.81
CA TYR A 39 8.33 -4.85 10.38
C TYR A 39 7.60 -5.96 9.65
N SER A 40 6.59 -6.53 10.30
CA SER A 40 5.64 -7.44 9.66
C SER A 40 4.45 -6.66 9.11
N ALA A 41 3.95 -7.09 7.96
CA ALA A 41 2.68 -6.63 7.41
C ALA A 41 1.69 -7.80 7.40
N VAL A 42 0.43 -7.53 7.72
CA VAL A 42 -0.64 -8.54 7.70
C VAL A 42 -1.77 -8.10 6.77
N GLY A 43 -2.25 -9.05 5.96
CA GLY A 43 -3.47 -8.88 5.17
C GLY A 43 -4.63 -9.57 5.86
N ILE A 44 -5.76 -8.88 6.01
CA ILE A 44 -6.95 -9.42 6.65
C ILE A 44 -7.94 -9.86 5.59
N GLN A 45 -8.27 -11.15 5.59
CA GLN A 45 -9.32 -11.73 4.77
C GLN A 45 -10.58 -11.87 5.63
N ASN A 46 -11.39 -10.81 5.70
CA ASN A 46 -12.62 -10.83 6.47
C ASN A 46 -13.84 -11.13 5.59
N GLN A 47 -14.89 -11.65 6.23
CA GLN A 47 -16.22 -11.63 5.66
C GLN A 47 -16.80 -10.22 5.78
N SER A 48 -17.39 -9.73 4.70
CA SER A 48 -18.10 -8.46 4.68
C SER A 48 -19.57 -8.63 4.33
N THR A 49 -20.33 -7.56 4.57
CA THR A 49 -21.77 -7.49 4.32
C THR A 49 -22.03 -6.54 3.16
N MET A 50 -22.93 -6.88 2.23
CA MET A 50 -23.45 -5.88 1.29
C MET A 50 -24.32 -4.89 2.05
N ALA A 51 -23.76 -3.72 2.37
CA ALA A 51 -24.42 -2.78 3.25
C ALA A 51 -25.71 -2.23 2.63
N THR A 52 -26.77 -2.23 3.42
CA THR A 52 -28.05 -1.59 3.09
C THR A 52 -28.34 -0.38 3.99
N SER A 53 -27.50 -0.21 5.01
CA SER A 53 -27.54 0.88 5.99
C SER A 53 -26.13 1.15 6.53
N ARG A 54 -25.91 2.34 7.10
CA ARG A 54 -24.65 2.67 7.78
C ARG A 54 -24.31 1.71 8.94
N ALA A 55 -25.32 1.15 9.60
CA ALA A 55 -25.11 0.20 10.70
C ALA A 55 -24.41 -1.10 10.24
N ASP A 56 -24.51 -1.47 8.96
CA ASP A 56 -23.83 -2.66 8.44
C ASP A 56 -22.31 -2.46 8.33
N TYR A 57 -21.86 -1.23 8.04
CA TYR A 57 -20.42 -0.89 8.05
C TYR A 57 -19.83 -1.10 9.44
N MET A 58 -20.51 -0.63 10.49
CA MET A 58 -20.05 -0.80 11.87
C MET A 58 -19.95 -2.27 12.29
N LYS A 59 -20.88 -3.14 11.85
CA LYS A 59 -20.80 -4.59 12.12
C LYS A 59 -19.57 -5.23 11.48
N ASP A 60 -19.22 -4.82 10.26
CA ASP A 60 -18.01 -5.31 9.59
C ASP A 60 -16.75 -4.79 10.33
N LEU A 61 -16.75 -3.53 10.76
CA LEU A 61 -15.66 -2.94 11.56
C LEU A 61 -15.47 -3.61 12.92
N GLU A 62 -16.54 -3.94 13.64
CA GLU A 62 -16.47 -4.67 14.92
C GLU A 62 -15.85 -6.07 14.76
N ARG A 63 -16.11 -6.74 13.62
CA ARG A 63 -15.48 -8.02 13.29
C ARG A 63 -14.01 -7.83 12.93
N LEU A 64 -13.71 -6.81 12.12
CA LEU A 64 -12.35 -6.43 11.75
C LEU A 64 -11.50 -6.13 12.97
N ALA A 65 -12.01 -5.39 13.96
CA ALA A 65 -11.28 -5.11 15.21
C ALA A 65 -10.75 -6.39 15.87
N LYS A 66 -11.58 -7.44 15.94
CA LYS A 66 -11.19 -8.74 16.50
C LYS A 66 -10.14 -9.45 15.64
N SER A 67 -10.36 -9.48 14.32
CA SER A 67 -9.42 -10.12 13.39
C SER A 67 -8.07 -9.41 13.34
N ILE A 68 -8.07 -8.09 13.32
CA ILE A 68 -6.87 -7.25 13.35
C ILE A 68 -6.13 -7.45 14.67
N GLY A 69 -6.83 -7.34 15.80
CA GLY A 69 -6.20 -7.54 17.11
C GLY A 69 -5.54 -8.91 17.25
N PHE A 70 -6.22 -9.98 16.81
CA PHE A 70 -5.62 -11.31 16.81
C PHE A 70 -4.43 -11.44 15.85
N ALA A 71 -4.54 -10.92 14.63
CA ALA A 71 -3.47 -10.97 13.63
C ALA A 71 -2.23 -10.20 14.07
N VAL A 72 -2.41 -8.96 14.56
CA VAL A 72 -1.32 -8.14 15.08
C VAL A 72 -0.63 -8.84 16.25
N TRP A 73 -1.39 -9.35 17.22
CA TRP A 73 -0.82 -10.07 18.37
C TRP A 73 -0.07 -11.35 17.94
N ASN A 74 -0.69 -12.20 17.12
CA ASN A 74 -0.12 -13.50 16.74
C ASN A 74 1.06 -13.38 15.77
N CYS A 75 1.10 -12.34 14.93
CA CYS A 75 2.16 -12.13 13.94
C CYS A 75 3.27 -11.18 14.42
N SER A 76 3.21 -10.67 15.66
CA SER A 76 4.24 -9.81 16.25
C SER A 76 5.32 -10.57 17.04
N LEU A 77 5.57 -11.85 16.71
CA LEU A 77 6.52 -12.69 17.45
C LEU A 77 7.98 -12.31 17.18
N ASP A 78 8.36 -12.19 15.90
CA ASP A 78 9.75 -11.89 15.50
C ASP A 78 9.96 -10.39 15.23
N LEU A 79 9.00 -9.76 14.56
CA LEU A 79 9.00 -8.35 14.21
C LEU A 79 7.64 -7.74 14.57
N PRO A 80 7.60 -6.47 15.00
CA PRO A 80 6.32 -5.80 15.24
C PRO A 80 5.52 -5.74 13.94
N VAL A 81 4.23 -6.07 14.01
CA VAL A 81 3.32 -5.72 12.91
C VAL A 81 3.17 -4.20 12.91
N ARG A 82 3.48 -3.55 11.78
CA ARG A 82 3.30 -2.08 11.62
C ARG A 82 2.35 -1.71 10.50
N LEU A 83 1.95 -2.67 9.67
CA LEU A 83 1.02 -2.44 8.56
C LEU A 83 -0.05 -3.52 8.53
N VAL A 84 -1.31 -3.09 8.49
CA VAL A 84 -2.48 -3.95 8.32
C VAL A 84 -3.16 -3.54 7.02
N ALA A 85 -3.44 -4.49 6.14
CA ALA A 85 -4.18 -4.25 4.91
C ALA A 85 -5.52 -4.98 4.96
N ILE A 86 -6.61 -4.24 4.72
CA ILE A 86 -7.98 -4.76 4.65
C ILE A 86 -8.36 -4.90 3.17
N SER A 87 -9.05 -5.98 2.81
CA SER A 87 -9.48 -6.22 1.44
C SER A 87 -10.49 -5.17 0.95
N GLU A 88 -10.47 -4.87 -0.35
CA GLU A 88 -11.56 -4.15 -0.99
C GLU A 88 -12.90 -4.86 -0.76
N GLY A 89 -13.94 -4.08 -0.48
CA GLY A 89 -15.25 -4.58 -0.09
C GLY A 89 -15.25 -5.22 1.30
N GLY A 90 -14.15 -5.16 2.06
CA GLY A 90 -14.03 -5.66 3.43
C GLY A 90 -14.87 -4.87 4.43
N ILE A 91 -15.31 -3.65 4.07
CA ILE A 91 -16.14 -2.79 4.90
C ILE A 91 -17.35 -2.36 4.07
N GLY A 92 -18.54 -2.83 4.42
CA GLY A 92 -19.79 -2.47 3.75
C GLY A 92 -19.99 -3.05 2.34
N GLY A 93 -19.04 -3.88 1.87
CA GLY A 93 -19.15 -4.57 0.60
C GLY A 93 -19.18 -3.63 -0.60
N TRP A 94 -19.93 -4.04 -1.62
CA TRP A 94 -20.19 -3.29 -2.84
C TRP A 94 -21.56 -2.62 -2.73
N ALA A 95 -21.68 -1.57 -1.92
CA ALA A 95 -22.89 -0.75 -1.85
C ALA A 95 -22.97 0.11 -3.12
N LEU A 96 -23.32 -0.51 -4.24
CA LEU A 96 -22.93 -0.02 -5.56
C LEU A 96 -23.45 1.37 -5.89
N GLY A 97 -24.63 1.81 -5.45
CA GLY A 97 -25.13 3.11 -5.87
C GLY A 97 -25.57 3.13 -7.34
N GLY A 98 -25.68 4.32 -7.92
CA GLY A 98 -25.95 4.51 -9.35
C GLY A 98 -27.42 4.59 -9.75
N GLY A 99 -27.65 5.02 -11.01
CA GLY A 99 -28.98 5.17 -11.59
C GLY A 99 -29.89 6.12 -10.78
N GLU A 100 -31.18 5.79 -10.71
CA GLU A 100 -32.19 6.56 -9.97
C GLU A 100 -31.95 6.54 -8.44
N GLU A 101 -31.21 5.55 -7.93
CA GLU A 101 -30.96 5.34 -6.51
C GLU A 101 -29.75 6.13 -5.98
N HIS A 102 -28.95 6.73 -6.88
CA HIS A 102 -27.67 7.36 -6.54
C HIS A 102 -27.76 8.34 -5.37
N LEU A 103 -28.69 9.30 -5.43
CA LEU A 103 -28.83 10.32 -4.39
C LEU A 103 -29.34 9.74 -3.07
N ARG A 104 -30.26 8.77 -3.11
CA ARG A 104 -30.75 8.10 -1.90
C ARG A 104 -29.62 7.35 -1.20
N ILE A 105 -28.78 6.65 -1.96
CA ILE A 105 -27.65 5.87 -1.46
C ILE A 105 -26.56 6.82 -0.90
N TYR A 106 -26.24 7.88 -1.64
CA TYR A 106 -25.31 8.95 -1.20
C TYR A 106 -25.74 9.56 0.14
N GLN A 107 -27.04 9.83 0.31
CA GLN A 107 -27.56 10.46 1.53
C GLN A 107 -27.62 9.50 2.71
N ASN A 108 -28.09 8.27 2.50
CA ASN A 108 -28.58 7.42 3.59
C ASN A 108 -27.76 6.16 3.87
N ILE A 109 -26.92 5.71 2.93
CA ILE A 109 -26.24 4.41 3.05
C ILE A 109 -24.73 4.59 3.19
N VAL A 110 -24.08 5.21 2.19
CA VAL A 110 -22.62 5.27 2.17
C VAL A 110 -22.09 6.26 3.22
N PRO A 111 -21.02 5.89 3.95
CA PRO A 111 -20.44 6.75 4.95
C PRO A 111 -19.66 7.90 4.32
N GLU A 112 -19.37 8.91 5.14
CA GLU A 112 -18.36 9.92 4.81
C GLU A 112 -16.98 9.33 5.10
N ILE A 113 -16.00 9.65 4.26
CA ILE A 113 -14.63 9.09 4.38
C ILE A 113 -13.98 9.41 5.73
N ASP A 114 -14.30 10.54 6.35
CA ASP A 114 -13.83 11.00 7.67
C ASP A 114 -14.89 10.83 8.78
N GLY A 115 -15.93 10.04 8.49
CA GLY A 115 -17.02 9.76 9.41
C GLY A 115 -16.68 8.79 10.55
N PRO A 116 -17.68 8.43 11.37
CA PRO A 116 -17.53 7.51 12.51
C PRO A 116 -16.87 6.17 12.15
N GLU A 117 -17.12 5.66 10.95
CA GLU A 117 -16.56 4.41 10.45
C GLU A 117 -15.02 4.46 10.36
N SER A 118 -14.46 5.55 9.83
CA SER A 118 -13.00 5.73 9.76
C SER A 118 -12.40 6.13 11.10
N GLN A 119 -13.13 6.87 11.94
CA GLN A 119 -12.70 7.17 13.31
C GLN A 119 -12.54 5.89 14.14
N PHE A 120 -13.45 4.93 13.98
CA PHE A 120 -13.36 3.62 14.62
C PHE A 120 -12.14 2.82 14.14
N LEU A 121 -11.82 2.87 12.84
CA LEU A 121 -10.55 2.33 12.34
C LEU A 121 -9.33 3.07 12.92
N GLY A 122 -9.43 4.39 13.12
CA GLY A 122 -8.45 5.22 13.79
C GLY A 122 -8.15 4.76 15.22
N ASP A 123 -9.20 4.40 15.97
CA ASP A 123 -9.05 3.84 17.31
C ASP A 123 -8.33 2.49 17.30
N ILE A 124 -8.64 1.61 16.33
CA ILE A 124 -7.93 0.34 16.15
C ILE A 124 -6.46 0.59 15.80
N ALA A 125 -6.16 1.51 14.88
CA ALA A 125 -4.80 1.85 14.47
C ALA A 125 -3.97 2.35 15.66
N ARG A 126 -4.56 3.19 16.50
CA ARG A 126 -3.94 3.72 17.73
C ARG A 126 -3.71 2.63 18.78
N GLU A 127 -4.69 1.78 19.01
CA GLU A 127 -4.58 0.66 19.97
C GLU A 127 -3.47 -0.32 19.56
N MET A 128 -3.37 -0.60 18.25
CA MET A 128 -2.42 -1.58 17.72
C MET A 128 -1.06 -0.98 17.34
N ASN A 129 -0.91 0.36 17.35
CA ASN A 129 0.26 1.09 16.87
C ASN A 129 0.66 0.69 15.42
N THR A 130 -0.33 0.60 14.54
CA THR A 130 -0.18 0.18 13.15
C THR A 130 -0.71 1.23 12.18
N TYR A 131 -0.16 1.24 10.98
CA TYR A 131 -0.81 1.83 9.82
C TYR A 131 -1.88 0.85 9.33
N ILE A 132 -3.06 1.35 8.97
CA ILE A 132 -4.13 0.55 8.39
C ILE A 132 -4.43 1.05 6.97
N VAL A 133 -4.20 0.19 5.97
CA VAL A 133 -4.70 0.37 4.62
C VAL A 133 -6.10 -0.21 4.56
N ALA A 134 -7.07 0.63 4.26
CA ALA A 134 -8.47 0.25 4.17
C ALA A 134 -9.09 0.77 2.87
N GLN A 135 -10.26 0.26 2.54
CA GLN A 135 -11.05 0.71 1.41
C GLN A 135 -12.52 0.73 1.81
N MET A 136 -13.24 1.77 1.36
CA MET A 136 -14.69 1.87 1.48
C MET A 136 -15.31 2.45 0.22
N VAL A 137 -16.50 1.94 -0.14
CA VAL A 137 -17.43 2.70 -0.97
C VAL A 137 -18.08 3.76 -0.08
N CYS A 138 -17.68 5.01 -0.29
CA CYS A 138 -18.00 6.14 0.58
C CYS A 138 -18.11 7.46 -0.21
N LYS A 139 -18.45 8.54 0.47
CA LYS A 139 -18.47 9.90 -0.09
C LYS A 139 -17.40 10.77 0.57
N ASP A 140 -16.89 11.73 -0.19
CA ASP A 140 -16.01 12.79 0.29
C ASP A 140 -16.62 14.15 -0.12
N PRO A 141 -17.51 14.73 0.71
CA PRO A 141 -18.17 16.00 0.39
C PRO A 141 -17.20 17.18 0.28
N GLU A 142 -16.04 17.14 0.98
CA GLU A 142 -15.01 18.18 0.86
C GLU A 142 -14.33 18.14 -0.51
N PHE A 143 -14.15 16.94 -1.07
CA PHE A 143 -13.67 16.77 -2.43
C PHE A 143 -14.74 17.18 -3.44
N ILE A 144 -15.88 16.48 -3.46
CA ILE A 144 -17.01 16.84 -4.33
C ILE A 144 -18.34 16.23 -3.85
N GLU A 145 -19.35 17.08 -3.74
CA GLU A 145 -20.69 16.68 -3.30
C GLU A 145 -21.43 15.79 -4.32
N ASN A 146 -22.38 15.00 -3.81
CA ASN A 146 -23.29 14.15 -4.59
C ASN A 146 -22.57 13.12 -5.49
N LYS A 147 -21.36 12.71 -5.13
CA LYS A 147 -20.59 11.65 -5.79
C LYS A 147 -20.25 10.54 -4.78
N ILE A 148 -20.30 9.31 -5.26
CA ILE A 148 -19.96 8.11 -4.48
C ILE A 148 -18.69 7.53 -5.10
N PHE A 149 -17.71 7.28 -4.27
CA PHE A 149 -16.39 6.85 -4.68
C PHE A 149 -16.07 5.48 -4.10
N ASN A 150 -15.14 4.80 -4.76
CA ASN A 150 -14.41 3.69 -4.19
C ASN A 150 -13.05 4.26 -3.74
N ILE A 151 -12.86 4.47 -2.44
CA ILE A 151 -11.69 5.15 -1.88
C ILE A 151 -10.85 4.15 -1.10
N ALA A 152 -9.59 3.99 -1.47
CA ALA A 152 -8.57 3.42 -0.59
C ALA A 152 -7.94 4.53 0.23
N PHE A 153 -7.73 4.29 1.52
CA PHE A 153 -7.17 5.29 2.43
C PHE A 153 -6.23 4.62 3.43
N ILE A 154 -5.30 5.41 3.97
CA ILE A 154 -4.35 4.95 4.99
C ILE A 154 -4.59 5.75 6.25
N ILE A 155 -4.79 5.04 7.35
CA ILE A 155 -4.84 5.58 8.69
C ILE A 155 -3.49 5.34 9.36
N ASP A 156 -2.95 6.37 9.99
CA ASP A 156 -1.68 6.29 10.72
C ASP A 156 -1.86 5.78 12.17
N PRO A 157 -0.77 5.51 12.90
CA PRO A 157 -0.84 5.10 14.31
C PRO A 157 -1.39 6.16 15.27
N ASN A 158 -1.56 7.42 14.85
CA ASN A 158 -2.25 8.45 15.63
C ASN A 158 -3.76 8.38 15.45
N GLY A 159 -4.23 7.64 14.45
CA GLY A 159 -5.64 7.46 14.10
C GLY A 159 -6.12 8.42 13.02
N ASP A 160 -5.22 9.12 12.33
CA ASP A 160 -5.54 10.12 11.31
C ASP A 160 -5.49 9.53 9.90
N ILE A 161 -6.40 9.94 9.01
CA ILE A 161 -6.33 9.60 7.59
C ILE A 161 -5.25 10.46 6.94
N ILE A 162 -4.14 9.83 6.53
CA ILE A 162 -2.99 10.50 5.92
C ILE A 162 -2.91 10.35 4.40
N HIS A 163 -3.83 9.58 3.82
CA HIS A 163 -3.86 9.26 2.40
C HIS A 163 -5.26 8.91 1.94
N LYS A 164 -5.63 9.37 0.74
CA LYS A 164 -6.85 9.00 0.02
C LYS A 164 -6.49 8.75 -1.45
N HIS A 165 -6.91 7.61 -1.98
CA HIS A 165 -6.79 7.23 -3.39
C HIS A 165 -8.18 6.90 -3.93
N TYR A 166 -8.58 7.61 -4.98
CA TYR A 166 -9.86 7.41 -5.65
C TYR A 166 -9.68 6.43 -6.80
N LYS A 167 -10.39 5.30 -6.76
CA LYS A 167 -10.26 4.24 -7.78
C LYS A 167 -10.39 4.78 -9.20
N THR A 168 -9.43 4.44 -10.04
CA THR A 168 -9.28 4.95 -11.41
C THR A 168 -9.79 4.02 -12.49
N ALA A 169 -9.84 2.71 -12.22
CA ALA A 169 -10.27 1.69 -13.17
C ALA A 169 -11.20 0.70 -12.48
N PHE A 170 -12.29 0.35 -13.15
CA PHE A 170 -13.36 -0.49 -12.60
C PHE A 170 -13.42 -1.86 -13.26
N TYR A 171 -13.82 -2.87 -12.48
CA TYR A 171 -14.31 -4.13 -13.03
C TYR A 171 -15.78 -3.96 -13.45
N GLN A 172 -16.30 -4.83 -14.32
CA GLN A 172 -17.59 -4.61 -14.97
C GLN A 172 -18.73 -4.26 -13.98
N TYR A 173 -19.42 -3.14 -14.22
CA TYR A 173 -20.58 -2.61 -13.48
C TYR A 173 -20.34 -2.08 -12.05
N GLU A 174 -19.28 -1.30 -11.82
CA GLU A 174 -19.19 -0.40 -10.66
C GLU A 174 -19.76 0.98 -11.02
N PRO A 175 -20.83 1.48 -10.35
CA PRO A 175 -21.39 2.80 -10.66
C PRO A 175 -20.82 3.91 -9.77
N ASN A 176 -19.64 3.67 -9.19
CA ASN A 176 -18.82 4.66 -8.53
C ASN A 176 -18.19 5.62 -9.54
N VAL A 177 -17.75 6.76 -9.05
CA VAL A 177 -17.14 7.82 -9.87
C VAL A 177 -15.63 7.63 -9.88
N ALA A 178 -15.01 7.54 -11.06
CA ALA A 178 -13.57 7.59 -11.22
C ALA A 178 -13.10 9.03 -11.49
N PRO A 179 -11.81 9.35 -11.25
CA PRO A 179 -11.21 10.62 -11.67
C PRO A 179 -11.46 10.98 -13.14
N SER A 180 -11.52 9.99 -14.04
CA SER A 180 -11.83 10.21 -15.46
C SER A 180 -13.25 10.75 -15.71
N ASP A 181 -14.21 10.45 -14.84
CA ASP A 181 -15.59 10.90 -14.97
C ASP A 181 -15.77 12.36 -14.54
N ILE A 182 -14.84 12.87 -13.72
CA ILE A 182 -14.83 14.22 -13.14
C ILE A 182 -13.53 14.95 -13.45
N TRP A 183 -12.96 14.72 -14.64
CA TRP A 183 -11.64 15.23 -15.00
C TRP A 183 -11.52 16.76 -14.88
N GLU A 184 -12.58 17.49 -15.23
CA GLU A 184 -12.62 18.95 -15.07
C GLU A 184 -12.47 19.39 -13.61
N HIS A 185 -13.05 18.64 -12.66
CA HIS A 185 -12.88 18.92 -11.24
C HIS A 185 -11.41 18.74 -10.81
N TYR A 186 -10.71 17.73 -11.33
CA TYR A 186 -9.27 17.56 -11.09
C TYR A 186 -8.45 18.72 -11.66
N LEU A 187 -8.78 19.19 -12.87
CA LEU A 187 -8.11 20.35 -13.48
C LEU A 187 -8.36 21.64 -12.67
N GLU A 188 -9.55 21.82 -12.12
CA GLU A 188 -9.88 22.95 -11.24
C GLU A 188 -9.11 22.91 -9.91
N GLN A 189 -8.99 21.73 -9.29
CA GLN A 189 -8.33 21.58 -7.98
C GLN A 189 -6.80 21.59 -8.07
N TYR A 190 -6.24 20.91 -9.07
CA TYR A 190 -4.80 20.63 -9.14
C TYR A 190 -4.10 21.32 -10.32
N GLY A 191 -4.85 22.00 -11.20
CA GLY A 191 -4.32 22.63 -12.40
C GLY A 191 -4.07 21.64 -13.55
N ASN A 192 -3.37 22.09 -14.58
CA ASN A 192 -3.09 21.31 -15.79
C ASN A 192 -1.62 20.89 -15.93
N ASP A 193 -0.81 21.05 -14.86
CA ASP A 193 0.56 20.55 -14.84
C ASP A 193 0.55 19.01 -14.78
N PRO A 194 1.21 18.30 -15.72
CA PRO A 194 1.15 16.85 -15.78
C PRO A 194 1.78 16.16 -14.56
N ILE A 195 2.74 16.79 -13.87
CA ILE A 195 3.36 16.21 -12.67
C ILE A 195 2.39 16.32 -11.49
N ALA A 196 1.83 17.51 -11.25
CA ALA A 196 0.84 17.72 -10.19
C ALA A 196 -0.40 16.81 -10.36
N LEU A 197 -0.90 16.66 -11.59
CA LEU A 197 -2.01 15.75 -11.88
C LEU A 197 -1.63 14.29 -11.64
N HIS A 198 -0.42 13.89 -12.02
CA HIS A 198 0.07 12.53 -11.78
C HIS A 198 0.19 12.22 -10.27
N GLU A 199 0.65 13.17 -9.46
CA GLU A 199 0.69 13.07 -8.00
C GLU A 199 -0.73 13.00 -7.39
N ALA A 200 -1.69 13.76 -7.94
CA ALA A 200 -3.08 13.76 -7.48
C ALA A 200 -3.84 12.46 -7.85
N ILE A 201 -3.54 11.85 -9.00
CA ILE A 201 -4.17 10.58 -9.44
C ILE A 201 -3.53 9.38 -8.73
N TRP A 202 -2.22 9.41 -8.50
CA TRP A 202 -1.46 8.32 -7.87
C TRP A 202 -0.78 8.76 -6.58
N PRO A 203 -1.54 9.19 -5.55
CA PRO A 203 -0.95 9.68 -4.31
C PRO A 203 -0.14 8.60 -3.59
N VAL A 204 0.86 9.02 -2.82
CA VAL A 204 1.72 8.13 -2.02
C VAL A 204 1.88 8.71 -0.62
N ALA A 205 1.53 7.91 0.39
CA ALA A 205 1.73 8.28 1.79
C ALA A 205 3.21 8.17 2.15
N LYS A 206 3.80 9.25 2.67
CA LYS A 206 5.17 9.24 3.20
C LYS A 206 5.11 8.92 4.69
N THR A 207 5.60 7.76 5.10
CA THR A 207 5.48 7.27 6.48
C THR A 207 6.82 6.87 7.09
N GLU A 208 6.85 6.66 8.40
CA GLU A 208 8.03 6.15 9.10
C GLU A 208 8.38 4.71 8.69
N ILE A 209 7.42 3.97 8.13
CA ILE A 209 7.61 2.59 7.67
C ILE A 209 7.81 2.50 6.15
N GLY A 210 8.21 3.61 5.53
CA GLY A 210 8.42 3.74 4.09
C GLY A 210 7.29 4.48 3.39
N ASN A 211 7.40 4.61 2.08
CA ASN A 211 6.35 5.21 1.28
C ASN A 211 5.32 4.12 0.92
N ILE A 212 4.03 4.45 0.97
CA ILE A 212 2.95 3.49 0.75
C ILE A 212 2.00 4.04 -0.31
N GLY A 213 1.92 3.35 -1.45
CA GLY A 213 0.89 3.54 -2.45
C GLY A 213 -0.24 2.52 -2.32
N THR A 214 -1.43 2.85 -2.81
CA THR A 214 -2.60 1.95 -2.76
C THR A 214 -3.16 1.70 -4.15
N LEU A 215 -3.49 0.45 -4.45
CA LEU A 215 -4.19 0.02 -5.67
C LEU A 215 -5.44 -0.78 -5.29
N ILE A 216 -6.49 -0.62 -6.08
CA ILE A 216 -7.79 -1.22 -5.80
C ILE A 216 -8.18 -2.17 -6.94
N CYS A 217 -8.09 -3.48 -6.66
CA CYS A 217 -8.51 -4.60 -7.51
C CYS A 217 -8.23 -4.43 -9.01
N ALA A 218 -9.22 -3.97 -9.79
CA ALA A 218 -9.14 -3.86 -11.25
C ALA A 218 -7.96 -2.99 -11.71
N GLU A 219 -7.55 -2.00 -10.93
CA GLU A 219 -6.36 -1.18 -11.20
C GLU A 219 -5.09 -2.03 -11.34
N GLY A 220 -4.98 -3.14 -10.60
CA GLY A 220 -3.85 -4.07 -10.71
C GLY A 220 -3.75 -4.79 -12.06
N SER A 221 -4.78 -4.73 -12.90
CA SER A 221 -4.76 -5.27 -14.27
C SER A 221 -4.10 -4.31 -15.27
N PHE A 222 -3.88 -3.05 -14.87
CA PHE A 222 -3.34 -1.99 -15.71
C PHE A 222 -1.94 -1.58 -15.21
N PRO A 223 -0.87 -1.83 -15.98
CA PRO A 223 0.50 -1.56 -15.52
C PRO A 223 0.76 -0.07 -15.24
N GLU A 224 -0.04 0.83 -15.79
CA GLU A 224 0.01 2.28 -15.58
C GLU A 224 -0.17 2.64 -14.11
N ALA A 225 -1.06 1.93 -13.39
CA ALA A 225 -1.38 2.23 -12.00
C ALA A 225 -0.17 1.94 -11.08
N ALA A 226 0.39 0.74 -11.19
CA ALA A 226 1.59 0.36 -10.45
C ALA A 226 2.81 1.21 -10.86
N ARG A 227 2.94 1.56 -12.14
CA ARG A 227 4.01 2.45 -12.62
C ARG A 227 3.85 3.85 -12.03
N GLY A 228 2.64 4.40 -12.00
CA GLY A 228 2.38 5.75 -11.50
C GLY A 228 2.77 5.89 -10.03
N LEU A 229 2.31 4.96 -9.19
CA LEU A 229 2.70 4.93 -7.77
C LEU A 229 4.22 4.79 -7.58
N ALA A 230 4.87 3.91 -8.35
CA ALA A 230 6.33 3.75 -8.28
C ALA A 230 7.09 5.02 -8.71
N MET A 231 6.60 5.74 -9.73
CA MET A 231 7.18 7.02 -10.16
C MET A 231 7.01 8.12 -9.11
N ASN A 232 5.94 8.07 -8.31
CA ASN A 232 5.72 8.95 -7.16
C ASN A 232 6.46 8.49 -5.89
N GLY A 233 7.18 7.38 -5.96
CA GLY A 233 8.10 6.91 -4.92
C GLY A 233 7.51 5.96 -3.89
N ALA A 234 6.40 5.28 -4.20
CA ALA A 234 5.91 4.13 -3.42
C ALA A 234 6.91 2.96 -3.39
#